data_AF-A0A964E560-F1
#
_entry.id   AF-A0A964E560-F1
#
_cell.length_a   1.000
_cell.length_b   1.000
_cell.length_c   1.000
_cell.angle_alpha   90.00
_cell.angle_beta   90.00
_cell.angle_gamma   90.00
#
_symmetry.space_group_name_H-M   'P 1'
#
loop_
_entity.id
_entity.type
_entity.pdbx_description
1 polymer ?
#
loop_
_entity_poly.entity_id
_entity_poly.type
_entity_poly.pdbx_seq_one_letter_code
_entity_poly.pdbx_strand_id
1 'polypeptide(L)'
;MDLSRPAPAQPQAPKKIAIPGRVWPRIFKWTKYTIFAALIVDLLVYFFAETLNEAMDSFGWLLLLGVFQYESSTLRQNYVGAWEKWLLIAVQTIGYGIAIQSTVTYGMDHEWLDLANATLWLLVCASLAYDIYVPGDFDGLEWRIRNCVKIVLYVGLVACAATWGAAQEWLDCLDACLWLLCFGLVELNVFEFEEGEEIGVVAS
;
A
#
# COMPACT_ATOMS: atom_id res chain seq x y z
N MET A 1 -14.85 -49.04 45.71
CA MET A 1 -15.27 -48.14 44.63
C MET A 1 -14.33 -46.95 44.70
N ASP A 2 -13.33 -46.97 43.83
CA ASP A 2 -12.11 -46.17 43.92
C ASP A 2 -12.35 -44.75 43.37
N LEU A 3 -12.27 -43.74 44.25
CA LEU A 3 -12.46 -42.31 43.94
C LEU A 3 -11.12 -41.58 43.70
N SER A 4 -10.11 -42.30 43.19
CA SER A 4 -8.74 -41.78 43.00
C SER A 4 -8.38 -41.54 41.53
N ARG A 5 -9.32 -41.10 40.67
CA ARG A 5 -8.97 -40.68 39.31
C ARG A 5 -8.61 -39.19 39.30
N PRO A 6 -7.36 -38.80 38.99
CA PRO A 6 -7.04 -37.40 38.76
C PRO A 6 -7.83 -36.89 37.54
N ALA A 7 -8.30 -35.65 37.63
CA ALA A 7 -9.01 -34.98 36.55
C ALA A 7 -8.16 -34.96 35.26
N PRO A 8 -8.77 -35.12 34.07
CA PRO A 8 -8.03 -35.01 32.82
C PRO A 8 -7.38 -33.63 32.75
N ALA A 9 -6.08 -33.60 32.45
CA ALA A 9 -5.33 -32.37 32.26
C ALA A 9 -6.04 -31.51 31.21
N GLN A 10 -6.47 -30.31 31.61
CA GLN A 10 -7.01 -29.34 30.67
C GLN A 10 -5.96 -29.07 29.58
N PRO A 11 -6.33 -29.01 28.29
CA PRO A 11 -5.42 -28.60 27.24
C PRO A 11 -4.81 -27.26 27.63
N GLN A 12 -3.50 -27.22 27.85
CA GLN A 12 -2.82 -25.97 28.14
C GLN A 12 -3.03 -25.06 26.93
N ALA A 13 -3.65 -23.90 27.16
CA ALA A 13 -3.79 -22.89 26.13
C ALA A 13 -2.40 -22.65 25.49
N PRO A 14 -2.30 -22.56 24.16
CA PRO A 14 -1.02 -22.37 23.49
C PRO A 14 -0.32 -21.17 24.12
N LYS A 15 0.86 -21.44 24.67
CA LYS A 15 1.70 -20.44 25.31
C LYS A 15 1.97 -19.39 24.23
N LYS A 16 1.43 -18.18 24.37
CA LYS A 16 1.71 -17.08 23.47
C LYS A 16 3.23 -16.88 23.49
N ILE A 17 3.92 -17.42 22.50
CA ILE A 17 5.33 -17.14 22.28
C ILE A 17 5.34 -15.66 21.95
N ALA A 18 5.81 -14.86 22.90
CA ALA A 18 6.08 -13.47 22.64
C ALA A 18 7.25 -13.47 21.66
N ILE A 19 6.94 -13.45 20.36
CA ILE A 19 7.93 -13.13 19.33
C ILE A 19 8.45 -11.75 19.74
N PRO A 20 9.77 -11.60 20.01
CA PRO A 20 10.32 -10.34 20.47
C PRO A 20 9.99 -9.27 19.42
N GLY A 21 9.02 -8.41 19.75
CA GLY A 21 8.55 -7.35 18.88
C GLY A 21 9.72 -6.47 18.48
N ARG A 22 10.03 -6.46 17.18
CA ARG A 22 11.12 -5.66 16.62
C ARG A 22 10.87 -4.18 16.92
N VAL A 23 11.93 -3.48 17.32
CA VAL A 23 11.94 -2.24 18.12
C VAL A 23 11.67 -0.96 17.31
N TRP A 24 10.79 -1.00 16.30
CA TRP A 24 10.58 0.14 15.39
C TRP A 24 9.32 1.01 15.60
N PRO A 25 8.84 1.31 16.83
CA PRO A 25 7.49 1.85 16.97
C PRO A 25 7.35 3.37 16.85
N ARG A 26 8.39 4.18 17.12
CA ARG A 26 8.22 5.65 17.22
C ARG A 26 8.71 6.37 15.98
N ILE A 27 9.96 6.13 15.58
CA ILE A 27 10.57 6.83 14.43
C ILE A 27 9.76 6.56 13.17
N PHE A 28 9.37 5.31 12.92
CA PHE A 28 8.54 4.95 11.78
C PHE A 28 7.19 5.66 11.74
N LYS A 29 6.51 5.78 12.90
CA LYS A 29 5.24 6.49 13.00
C LYS A 29 5.40 7.97 12.69
N TRP A 30 6.43 8.61 13.23
CA TRP A 30 6.71 10.02 12.92
C TRP A 30 7.06 10.21 11.45
N THR A 31 7.93 9.38 10.88
CA THR A 31 8.28 9.39 9.45
C THR A 31 7.04 9.25 8.57
N LYS A 32 6.15 8.31 8.91
CA LYS A 32 4.88 8.12 8.22
C LYS A 32 4.02 9.39 8.27
N TYR A 33 3.75 9.92 9.46
CA TYR A 33 2.94 11.12 9.59
C TYR A 33 3.55 12.34 8.89
N THR A 34 4.89 12.48 8.89
CA THR A 34 5.55 13.58 8.18
C THR A 34 5.39 13.47 6.67
N ILE A 35 5.50 12.26 6.11
CA ILE A 35 5.35 12.03 4.66
C ILE A 35 3.89 12.26 4.24
N PHE A 36 2.92 11.72 4.99
CA PHE A 36 1.50 11.99 4.71
C PHE A 36 1.14 13.47 4.91
N ALA A 37 1.70 14.16 5.92
CA ALA A 37 1.49 15.59 6.08
C ALA A 37 2.08 16.39 4.91
N ALA A 38 3.27 15.99 4.42
CA ALA A 38 3.87 16.59 3.23
C ALA A 38 2.99 16.36 1.98
N LEU A 39 2.44 15.16 1.80
CA LEU A 39 1.49 14.86 0.72
C LEU A 39 0.22 15.73 0.80
N ILE A 40 -0.31 15.98 2.00
CA ILE A 40 -1.45 16.89 2.16
C ILE A 40 -1.08 18.33 1.81
N VAL A 41 0.12 18.79 2.19
CA VAL A 41 0.60 20.12 1.82
C VAL A 41 0.75 20.22 0.30
N ASP A 42 1.33 19.20 -0.32
CA ASP A 42 1.52 19.11 -1.76
C ASP A 42 0.17 19.16 -2.51
N LEU A 43 -0.80 18.33 -2.09
CA LEU A 43 -2.17 18.39 -2.61
C LEU A 43 -2.80 19.77 -2.48
N LEU A 44 -2.58 20.48 -1.37
CA LEU A 44 -3.10 21.83 -1.20
C LEU A 44 -2.43 22.80 -2.18
N VAL A 45 -1.13 22.66 -2.43
CA VAL A 45 -0.41 23.46 -3.43
C VAL A 45 -1.04 23.23 -4.82
N TYR A 46 -1.21 21.98 -5.25
CA TYR A 46 -1.87 21.65 -6.52
C TYR A 46 -3.31 22.15 -6.57
N PHE A 47 -4.10 21.96 -5.51
CA PHE A 47 -5.49 22.43 -5.44
C PHE A 47 -5.64 23.94 -5.61
N PHE A 48 -4.67 24.74 -5.13
CA PHE A 48 -4.68 26.19 -5.33
C PHE A 48 -4.06 26.63 -6.66
N ALA A 49 -3.23 25.79 -7.29
CA ALA A 49 -2.56 26.08 -8.55
C ALA A 49 -3.40 25.69 -9.77
N GLU A 50 -4.23 24.66 -9.66
CA GLU A 50 -4.84 23.97 -10.80
C GLU A 50 -6.37 24.05 -10.86
N THR A 51 -6.93 23.50 -11.94
CA THR A 51 -8.38 23.48 -12.18
C THR A 51 -9.09 22.37 -11.39
N LEU A 52 -10.41 22.47 -11.25
CA LEU A 52 -11.22 21.44 -10.59
C LEU A 52 -11.08 20.05 -11.26
N ASN A 53 -10.73 19.99 -12.53
CA ASN A 53 -10.60 18.74 -13.27
C ASN A 53 -9.31 18.00 -12.90
N GLU A 54 -8.19 18.72 -12.72
CA GLU A 54 -6.90 18.14 -12.31
C GLU A 54 -6.91 17.79 -10.82
N ALA A 55 -7.58 18.58 -9.98
CA ALA A 55 -7.79 18.25 -8.57
C ALA A 55 -8.57 16.92 -8.36
N MET A 56 -9.44 16.55 -9.31
CA MET A 56 -10.15 15.28 -9.26
C MET A 56 -9.24 14.08 -9.54
N ASP A 57 -8.19 14.24 -10.35
CA ASP A 57 -7.22 13.18 -10.60
C ASP A 57 -6.46 12.81 -9.32
N SER A 58 -5.86 13.81 -8.66
CA SER A 58 -5.19 13.65 -7.37
C SER A 58 -6.11 13.02 -6.31
N PHE A 59 -7.41 13.35 -6.33
CA PHE A 59 -8.38 12.78 -5.40
C PHE A 59 -8.57 11.27 -5.61
N GLY A 60 -8.62 10.78 -6.86
CA GLY A 60 -8.71 9.36 -7.17
C GLY A 60 -7.56 8.55 -6.58
N TRP A 61 -6.33 9.05 -6.76
CA TRP A 61 -5.12 8.45 -6.20
C TRP A 61 -5.10 8.46 -4.67
N LEU A 62 -5.60 9.54 -4.05
CA LEU A 62 -5.72 9.61 -2.59
C LEU A 62 -6.71 8.60 -2.02
N LEU A 63 -7.82 8.35 -2.70
CA LEU A 63 -8.77 7.31 -2.28
C LEU A 63 -8.11 5.93 -2.30
N LEU A 64 -7.37 5.61 -3.37
CA LEU A 64 -6.63 4.35 -3.48
C LEU A 64 -5.58 4.21 -2.38
N LEU A 65 -4.73 5.23 -2.21
CA LEU A 65 -3.72 5.26 -1.17
C LEU A 65 -4.33 5.11 0.23
N GLY A 66 -5.44 5.80 0.50
CA GLY A 66 -6.16 5.72 1.77
C GLY A 66 -6.69 4.32 2.06
N VAL A 67 -7.31 3.67 1.07
CA VAL A 67 -7.81 2.29 1.20
C VAL A 67 -6.64 1.32 1.41
N PHE A 68 -5.60 1.38 0.59
CA PHE A 68 -4.46 0.48 0.73
C PHE A 68 -3.70 0.69 2.04
N GLN A 69 -3.55 1.94 2.47
CA GLN A 69 -2.98 2.23 3.77
C GLN A 69 -3.83 1.66 4.90
N TYR A 70 -5.16 1.71 4.78
CA TYR A 70 -6.05 1.09 5.74
C TYR A 70 -5.87 -0.43 5.75
N GLU A 71 -6.07 -1.10 4.61
CA GLU A 71 -6.05 -2.57 4.50
C GLU A 71 -4.68 -3.16 4.86
N SER A 72 -3.58 -2.55 4.42
CA SER A 72 -2.23 -2.99 4.79
C SER A 72 -1.95 -2.88 6.30
N SER A 73 -2.60 -1.93 7.00
CA SER A 73 -2.45 -1.78 8.45
C SER A 73 -3.30 -2.75 9.27
N THR A 74 -4.31 -3.35 8.65
CA THR A 74 -5.28 -4.25 9.28
C THR A 74 -5.20 -5.69 8.78
N LEU A 75 -4.16 -6.09 8.04
CA LEU A 75 -3.99 -7.44 7.47
C LEU A 75 -4.21 -8.60 8.47
N ARG A 76 -3.83 -8.43 9.74
CA ARG A 76 -4.01 -9.46 10.79
C ARG A 76 -5.44 -9.50 11.38
N GLN A 77 -6.25 -8.48 11.11
CA GLN A 77 -7.57 -8.32 11.70
C GLN A 77 -8.64 -8.70 10.68
N ASN A 78 -9.68 -9.40 11.12
CA ASN A 78 -10.86 -9.59 10.29
C ASN A 78 -11.64 -8.26 10.21
N TYR A 79 -12.27 -8.01 9.06
CA TYR A 79 -13.21 -6.90 8.90
C TYR A 79 -14.24 -6.91 10.05
N VAL A 80 -14.50 -5.74 10.64
CA VAL A 80 -15.42 -5.58 11.78
C VAL A 80 -16.86 -5.92 11.35
N GLY A 81 -17.20 -5.70 10.08
CA GLY A 81 -18.47 -6.13 9.50
C GLY A 81 -18.54 -5.98 7.98
N ALA A 82 -19.61 -6.48 7.38
CA ALA A 82 -19.82 -6.43 5.92
C ALA A 82 -19.85 -4.99 5.38
N TRP A 83 -20.35 -4.04 6.16
CA TRP A 83 -20.41 -2.62 5.75
C TRP A 83 -19.03 -2.00 5.55
N GLU A 84 -18.07 -2.32 6.41
CA GLU A 84 -16.68 -1.86 6.28
C GLU A 84 -16.08 -2.37 4.97
N LYS A 85 -16.21 -3.68 4.70
CA LYS A 85 -15.74 -4.28 3.45
C LYS A 85 -16.38 -3.63 2.22
N TRP A 86 -17.70 -3.43 2.22
CA TRP A 86 -18.40 -2.82 1.10
C TRP A 86 -18.00 -1.35 0.90
N LEU A 87 -17.80 -0.60 1.98
CA LEU A 87 -17.30 0.78 1.91
C LEU A 87 -15.91 0.82 1.27
N LEU A 88 -14.99 -0.03 1.73
CA LEU A 88 -13.61 -0.08 1.18
C LEU A 88 -13.63 -0.43 -0.30
N ILE A 89 -14.38 -1.46 -0.69
CA ILE A 89 -14.54 -1.84 -2.10
C ILE A 89 -15.14 -0.69 -2.92
N ALA A 90 -16.16 0.00 -2.40
CA ALA A 90 -16.80 1.11 -3.10
C ALA A 90 -15.82 2.28 -3.29
N VAL A 91 -15.11 2.69 -2.24
CA VAL A 91 -14.12 3.77 -2.29
C VAL A 91 -12.98 3.40 -3.24
N GLN A 92 -12.48 2.17 -3.17
CA GLN A 92 -11.41 1.69 -4.05
C GLN A 92 -11.86 1.65 -5.51
N THR A 93 -13.09 1.19 -5.79
CA THR A 93 -13.66 1.16 -7.14
C THR A 93 -13.79 2.57 -7.71
N ILE A 94 -14.20 3.54 -6.89
CA ILE A 94 -14.26 4.95 -7.30
C ILE A 94 -12.85 5.47 -7.61
N GLY A 95 -11.87 5.21 -6.72
CA GLY A 95 -10.48 5.61 -6.93
C GLY A 95 -9.90 5.07 -8.24
N TYR A 96 -10.08 3.77 -8.52
CA TYR A 96 -9.67 3.17 -9.80
C TYR A 96 -10.41 3.76 -10.99
N GLY A 97 -11.72 4.00 -10.87
CA GLY A 97 -12.51 4.60 -11.93
C GLY A 97 -11.98 5.97 -12.35
N ILE A 98 -11.60 6.80 -11.36
CA ILE A 98 -11.00 8.12 -11.60
C ILE A 98 -9.61 7.95 -12.23
N ALA A 99 -8.72 7.17 -11.63
CA ALA A 99 -7.35 6.97 -12.12
C ALA A 99 -7.29 6.43 -13.56
N ILE A 100 -8.19 5.48 -13.90
CA ILE A 100 -8.31 4.96 -15.26
C ILE A 100 -8.78 6.05 -16.22
N GLN A 101 -9.76 6.87 -15.81
CA GLN A 101 -10.26 7.95 -16.65
C GLN A 101 -9.18 9.01 -16.93
N SER A 102 -8.39 9.38 -15.93
CA SER A 102 -7.23 10.27 -16.11
C SER A 102 -6.20 9.67 -17.06
N THR A 103 -5.87 8.39 -16.86
CA THR A 103 -4.93 7.65 -17.73
C THR A 103 -5.38 7.68 -19.20
N VAL A 104 -6.68 7.48 -19.45
CA VAL A 104 -7.24 7.59 -20.81
C VAL A 104 -7.10 9.00 -21.36
N THR A 105 -7.29 10.02 -20.53
CA THR A 105 -7.21 11.43 -20.92
C THR A 105 -5.77 11.79 -21.32
N TYR A 106 -4.76 11.42 -20.53
CA TYR A 106 -3.35 11.59 -20.90
C TYR A 106 -3.00 10.93 -22.24
N GLY A 107 -3.58 9.76 -22.52
CA GLY A 107 -3.41 9.09 -23.82
C GLY A 107 -4.08 9.82 -24.99
N MET A 108 -5.22 10.47 -24.76
CA MET A 108 -5.91 11.27 -25.77
C MET A 108 -5.20 12.60 -26.04
N ASP A 109 -4.63 13.20 -25.00
CA ASP A 109 -3.93 14.49 -25.06
C ASP A 109 -2.45 14.34 -25.45
N HIS A 110 -1.98 13.10 -25.65
CA HIS A 110 -0.59 12.76 -26.03
C HIS A 110 0.46 13.17 -24.99
N GLU A 111 0.07 13.20 -23.72
CA GLU A 111 0.94 13.44 -22.57
C GLU A 111 1.63 12.12 -22.18
N TRP A 112 2.64 11.74 -22.97
CA TRP A 112 3.25 10.40 -22.90
C TRP A 112 3.91 10.08 -21.55
N LEU A 113 4.47 11.10 -20.89
CA LEU A 113 5.13 10.93 -19.61
C LEU A 113 4.10 10.66 -18.50
N ASP A 114 3.02 11.46 -18.47
CA ASP A 114 1.90 11.33 -17.55
C ASP A 114 1.14 10.01 -17.78
N LEU A 115 0.91 9.64 -19.04
CA LEU A 115 0.35 8.34 -19.41
C LEU A 115 1.22 7.18 -18.86
N ALA A 116 2.54 7.25 -19.05
CA ALA A 116 3.45 6.22 -18.57
C ALA A 116 3.46 6.15 -17.03
N ASN A 117 3.52 7.29 -16.36
CA ASN A 117 3.49 7.39 -14.89
C ASN A 117 2.18 6.84 -14.31
N ALA A 118 1.03 7.29 -14.82
CA ALA A 118 -0.29 6.83 -14.37
C ALA A 118 -0.48 5.32 -14.63
N THR A 119 0.00 4.81 -15.77
CA THR A 119 -0.03 3.37 -16.08
C THR A 119 0.82 2.58 -15.10
N LEU A 120 2.04 3.03 -14.78
CA LEU A 120 2.89 2.39 -13.79
C LEU A 120 2.24 2.38 -12.40
N TRP A 121 1.60 3.48 -12.00
CA TRP A 121 0.87 3.56 -10.74
C TRP A 121 -0.33 2.61 -10.70
N LEU A 122 -1.11 2.49 -11.77
CA LEU A 122 -2.19 1.50 -11.86
C LEU A 122 -1.66 0.07 -11.68
N LEU A 123 -0.49 -0.24 -12.25
CA LEU A 123 0.15 -1.55 -12.09
C LEU A 123 0.69 -1.76 -10.66
N VAL A 124 1.22 -0.73 -10.00
CA VAL A 124 1.60 -0.79 -8.58
C VAL A 124 0.37 -1.06 -7.72
N CYS A 125 -0.72 -0.33 -7.93
CA CYS A 125 -1.99 -0.55 -7.23
C CYS A 125 -2.52 -1.98 -7.46
N ALA A 126 -2.42 -2.51 -8.69
CA ALA A 126 -2.82 -3.87 -9.01
C ALA A 126 -1.94 -4.92 -8.31
N SER A 127 -0.61 -4.72 -8.29
CA SER A 127 0.32 -5.58 -7.55
C SER A 127 0.01 -5.56 -6.06
N LEU A 128 -0.18 -4.37 -5.48
CA LEU A 128 -0.44 -4.19 -4.07
C LEU A 128 -1.80 -4.79 -3.66
N ALA A 129 -2.84 -4.62 -4.49
CA ALA A 129 -4.12 -5.27 -4.31
C ALA A 129 -3.99 -6.80 -4.31
N TYR A 130 -3.17 -7.36 -5.21
CA TYR A 130 -2.87 -8.79 -5.21
C TYR A 130 -2.25 -9.22 -3.88
N ASP A 131 -1.24 -8.48 -3.39
CA ASP A 131 -0.55 -8.83 -2.15
C ASP A 131 -1.45 -8.74 -0.91
N ILE A 132 -2.42 -7.83 -0.92
CA ILE A 132 -3.38 -7.67 0.17
C ILE A 132 -4.46 -8.76 0.14
N TYR A 133 -5.01 -9.10 -1.03
CA TYR A 133 -6.16 -10.01 -1.13
C TYR A 133 -5.81 -11.48 -1.36
N VAL A 134 -4.61 -11.76 -1.85
CA VAL A 134 -4.10 -13.11 -2.07
C VAL A 134 -2.78 -13.28 -1.30
N PRO A 135 -2.83 -13.39 0.03
CA PRO A 135 -1.66 -13.78 0.80
C PRO A 135 -1.30 -15.22 0.43
N GLY A 136 -0.27 -15.37 -0.41
CA GLY A 136 0.28 -16.67 -0.82
C GLY A 136 1.33 -17.19 0.15
N ASP A 137 1.78 -18.43 -0.04
CA ASP A 137 2.96 -18.95 0.64
C ASP A 137 4.18 -18.08 0.25
N PHE A 138 4.86 -17.50 1.23
CA PHE A 138 5.97 -16.55 1.03
C PHE A 138 7.28 -17.23 0.60
N ASP A 139 7.21 -18.35 -0.11
CA ASP A 139 8.36 -19.09 -0.61
C ASP A 139 8.19 -19.46 -2.10
N GLY A 140 9.29 -19.47 -2.84
CA GLY A 140 9.35 -19.98 -4.20
C GLY A 140 9.26 -18.94 -5.34
N LEU A 141 8.78 -19.39 -6.50
CA LEU A 141 8.84 -18.65 -7.76
C LEU A 141 7.88 -17.46 -7.79
N GLU A 142 6.70 -17.60 -7.19
CA GLU A 142 5.66 -16.56 -7.15
C GLU A 142 6.16 -15.30 -6.44
N TRP A 143 6.73 -15.46 -5.23
CA TRP A 143 7.31 -14.36 -4.47
C TRP A 143 8.41 -13.64 -5.26
N ARG A 144 9.29 -14.40 -5.95
CA ARG A 144 10.36 -13.81 -6.78
C ARG A 144 9.81 -13.00 -7.95
N ILE A 145 8.77 -13.51 -8.62
CA ILE A 145 8.13 -12.79 -9.75
C ILE A 145 7.46 -11.52 -9.24
N ARG A 146 6.66 -11.59 -8.18
CA ARG A 146 5.97 -10.43 -7.57
C ARG A 146 6.97 -9.33 -7.21
N ASN A 147 8.04 -9.66 -6.49
CA ASN A 147 9.06 -8.68 -6.10
C ASN A 147 9.85 -8.13 -7.30
N CYS A 148 10.13 -8.96 -8.31
CA CYS A 148 10.75 -8.49 -9.55
C CYS A 148 9.84 -7.48 -10.27
N VAL A 149 8.54 -7.77 -10.37
CA VAL A 149 7.54 -6.86 -10.95
C VAL A 149 7.54 -5.53 -10.19
N LYS A 150 7.47 -5.55 -8.85
CA LYS A 150 7.54 -4.32 -8.04
C LYS A 150 8.80 -3.52 -8.31
N ILE A 151 9.97 -4.16 -8.32
CA ILE A 151 11.24 -3.47 -8.59
C ILE A 151 11.20 -2.79 -9.96
N VAL A 152 10.73 -3.48 -11.00
CA VAL A 152 10.61 -2.91 -12.35
C VAL A 152 9.65 -1.72 -12.37
N LEU A 153 8.50 -1.83 -11.69
CA LEU A 153 7.51 -0.75 -11.60
C LEU A 153 8.09 0.48 -10.89
N TYR A 154 8.69 0.31 -9.70
CA TYR A 154 9.27 1.41 -8.94
C TYR A 154 10.47 2.05 -9.65
N VAL A 155 11.30 1.26 -10.35
CA VAL A 155 12.38 1.81 -11.19
C VAL A 155 11.80 2.66 -12.33
N GLY A 156 10.71 2.21 -12.95
CA GLY A 156 9.98 2.99 -13.95
C GLY A 156 9.48 4.33 -13.40
N LEU A 157 8.85 4.32 -12.22
CA LEU A 157 8.34 5.52 -11.55
C LEU A 157 9.47 6.49 -11.16
N VAL A 158 10.59 5.97 -10.66
CA VAL A 158 11.78 6.80 -10.37
C VAL A 158 12.34 7.40 -11.66
N ALA A 159 12.30 6.68 -12.78
CA ALA A 159 12.70 7.23 -14.07
C ALA A 159 11.77 8.37 -14.51
N CYS A 160 10.44 8.24 -14.34
CA CYS A 160 9.48 9.33 -14.58
C CYS A 160 9.77 10.56 -13.70
N ALA A 161 9.96 10.36 -12.39
CA ALA A 161 10.37 11.42 -11.46
C ALA A 161 11.66 12.12 -11.89
N ALA A 162 12.67 11.34 -12.30
CA ALA A 162 13.93 11.88 -12.79
C ALA A 162 13.77 12.66 -14.10
N THR A 163 12.86 12.27 -15.00
CA THR A 163 12.59 13.01 -16.23
C THR A 163 11.95 14.38 -15.94
N TRP A 164 11.00 14.49 -15.00
CA TRP A 164 10.45 15.78 -14.55
C TRP A 164 11.54 16.66 -13.92
N GLY A 165 12.36 16.09 -13.03
CA GLY A 165 13.50 16.81 -12.44
C GLY A 165 14.50 17.31 -13.49
N ALA A 166 14.78 16.52 -14.53
CA ALA A 166 15.62 16.94 -15.65
C ALA A 166 14.98 18.05 -16.50
N ALA A 167 13.66 18.02 -16.67
CA ALA A 167 12.87 19.04 -17.34
C ALA A 167 12.72 20.36 -16.55
N GLN A 168 13.24 20.42 -15.31
CA GLN A 168 13.06 21.54 -14.37
C GLN A 168 11.61 21.71 -13.86
N GLU A 169 10.81 20.65 -13.98
CA GLU A 169 9.44 20.55 -13.47
C GLU A 169 9.50 20.05 -12.02
N TRP A 170 9.98 20.92 -11.12
CA TRP A 170 10.31 20.55 -9.75
C TRP A 170 9.11 20.19 -8.88
N LEU A 171 7.93 20.74 -9.16
CA LEU A 171 6.71 20.38 -8.44
C LEU A 171 6.32 18.93 -8.76
N ASP A 172 6.24 18.57 -10.04
CA ASP A 172 5.87 17.21 -10.47
C ASP A 172 6.90 16.16 -10.05
N CYS A 173 8.19 16.54 -10.05
CA CYS A 173 9.23 15.69 -9.50
C CYS A 173 9.06 15.44 -7.98
N LEU A 174 8.69 16.47 -7.21
CA LEU A 174 8.51 16.36 -5.76
C LEU A 174 7.21 15.62 -5.40
N ASP A 175 6.11 15.90 -6.10
CA ASP A 175 4.86 15.17 -5.98
C ASP A 175 5.09 13.67 -6.24
N ALA A 176 5.70 13.32 -7.38
CA ALA A 176 6.03 11.93 -7.70
C ALA A 176 6.90 11.26 -6.62
N CYS A 177 7.86 11.99 -6.04
CA CYS A 177 8.67 11.50 -4.92
C CYS A 177 7.84 11.26 -3.65
N LEU A 178 6.88 12.14 -3.33
CA LEU A 178 5.99 11.97 -2.19
C LEU A 178 5.07 10.76 -2.38
N TRP A 179 4.52 10.55 -3.59
CA TRP A 179 3.75 9.35 -3.91
C TRP A 179 4.57 8.07 -3.79
N LEU A 180 5.80 8.06 -4.31
CA LEU A 180 6.74 6.95 -4.15
C LEU A 180 6.98 6.61 -2.68
N LEU A 181 7.19 7.61 -1.84
CA LEU A 181 7.37 7.41 -0.40
C LEU A 181 6.09 6.89 0.27
N CYS A 182 4.92 7.45 -0.08
CA CYS A 182 3.63 7.04 0.47
C CYS A 182 3.30 5.58 0.15
N PHE A 183 3.36 5.19 -1.12
CA PHE A 183 3.12 3.80 -1.52
C PHE A 183 4.21 2.86 -0.99
N GLY A 184 5.47 3.31 -0.94
CA GLY A 184 6.54 2.56 -0.29
C GLY A 184 6.26 2.27 1.18
N LEU A 185 5.65 3.21 1.92
CA LEU A 185 5.22 2.98 3.31
C LEU A 185 4.08 1.98 3.43
N VAL A 186 3.16 1.97 2.47
CA VAL A 186 2.07 0.98 2.42
C VAL A 186 2.64 -0.42 2.17
N GLU A 187 3.53 -0.52 1.18
CA GLU A 187 4.27 -1.74 0.82
C GLU A 187 5.08 -2.31 2.00
N LEU A 188 5.76 -1.44 2.76
CA LEU A 188 6.48 -1.87 3.96
C LEU A 188 5.57 -2.50 5.03
N ASN A 189 4.32 -2.04 5.16
CA ASN A 189 3.37 -2.69 6.09
C ASN A 189 2.99 -4.10 5.59
N VAL A 190 2.88 -4.29 4.27
CA VAL A 190 2.63 -5.60 3.67
C VAL A 190 3.82 -6.51 3.92
N PHE A 191 5.05 -6.08 3.62
CA PHE A 191 6.26 -6.88 3.87
C PHE A 191 6.45 -7.25 5.36
N GLU A 192 6.13 -6.34 6.30
CA GLU A 192 6.19 -6.66 7.73
C GLU A 192 5.22 -7.78 8.11
N PHE A 193 4.05 -7.83 7.45
CA PHE A 193 3.09 -8.91 7.63
C PHE A 193 3.63 -10.24 7.07
N GLU A 194 4.20 -10.22 5.86
CA GLU A 194 4.81 -11.41 5.23
C GLU A 194 5.93 -12.03 6.10
N GLU A 195 6.90 -11.21 6.56
CA GLU A 195 7.99 -11.67 7.45
C GLU A 195 7.45 -12.20 8.80
N GLY A 196 6.40 -11.56 9.32
CA GLY A 196 5.78 -11.94 10.59
C GLY A 196 5.08 -13.28 10.56
N GLU A 197 4.52 -13.69 9.42
CA GLU A 197 3.92 -15.02 9.23
C GLU A 197 4.99 -16.11 9.03
N GLU A 198 6.04 -15.85 8.22
CA GLU A 198 7.14 -16.79 8.00
C GLU A 198 7.80 -17.22 9.32
N ILE A 199 8.12 -16.25 10.20
CA ILE A 199 8.68 -16.52 11.54
C ILE A 199 7.72 -17.34 12.41
N GLY A 200 6.41 -17.09 12.27
CA GLY A 200 5.38 -17.80 13.02
C GLY A 200 5.27 -19.29 12.64
N VAL A 201 5.39 -19.59 11.34
CA VAL A 201 5.37 -20.97 10.80
C VAL A 201 6.63 -21.74 11.20
N VAL A 202 7.80 -21.11 11.15
CA VAL A 202 9.08 -21.76 11.53
C VAL A 202 9.15 -22.07 13.03
N ALA A 203 8.40 -21.35 13.87
CA ALA A 203 8.37 -21.54 15.33
C ALA A 203 7.31 -22.55 15.84
N SER A 204 6.43 -23.08 14.99
CA SER A 204 5.37 -24.06 15.33
C SER A 204 5.73 -25.49 14.96
#